data_AF-A0A150N4F5-F1
#
_entry.id   AF-A0A150N4F5-F1
#
_cell.length_a   1.000
_cell.length_b   1.000
_cell.length_c   1.000
_cell.angle_alpha   90.00
_cell.angle_beta   90.00
_cell.angle_gamma   90.00
#
_symmetry.space_group_name_H-M   'P 1'
#
loop_
_entity.id
_entity.type
_entity.pdbx_description
1 polymer ?
#
loop_
_entity_poly.entity_id
_entity_poly.type
_entity_poly.pdbx_seq_one_letter_code
_entity_poly.pdbx_strand_id
1 'polypeptide(L)'
;MRHASFENGFDNFFQHRLAKRAYQFASQHAHTGSRADFWPQLFSAEKADPFRIYSPRLETVWPNISHPFSDRRDWFTDKTIIKMMETIPVMKEEDITANYMRNIQTLNAAVKAVQ
;
A
#
# COMPACT_ATOMS: atom_id res chain seq x y z
N MET A 1 -12.08 -1.40 -38.32
CA MET A 1 -13.39 -1.25 -37.63
C MET A 1 -13.63 -2.53 -36.83
N ARG A 2 -13.71 -2.56 -35.50
CA ARG A 2 -14.07 -1.56 -34.49
C ARG A 2 -13.14 -1.71 -33.29
N HIS A 3 -12.50 -0.62 -32.88
CA HIS A 3 -11.93 -0.47 -31.54
C HIS A 3 -13.12 -0.31 -30.58
N ALA A 4 -13.41 -1.34 -29.80
CA ALA A 4 -14.40 -1.27 -28.73
C ALA A 4 -13.73 -0.65 -27.49
N SER A 5 -13.96 0.65 -27.34
CA SER A 5 -14.10 1.43 -26.10
C SER A 5 -13.42 0.88 -24.84
N PHE A 6 -12.21 1.37 -24.59
CA PHE A 6 -11.53 1.30 -23.29
C PHE A 6 -11.79 2.58 -22.48
N GLU A 7 -13.04 3.07 -22.45
CA GLU A 7 -13.42 4.37 -21.84
C GLU A 7 -14.00 4.26 -20.42
N ASN A 8 -14.14 3.06 -19.83
CA ASN A 8 -14.90 2.87 -18.59
C ASN A 8 -14.08 2.43 -17.35
N GLY A 9 -12.75 2.52 -17.39
CA GLY A 9 -11.88 1.95 -16.34
C GLY A 9 -11.80 2.77 -15.04
N PHE A 10 -11.61 4.09 -15.16
CA PHE A 10 -11.26 4.95 -14.02
C PHE A 10 -12.44 5.58 -13.28
N ASP A 11 -13.63 5.61 -13.90
CA ASP A 11 -14.86 6.09 -13.26
C ASP A 11 -15.24 5.25 -12.02
N ASN A 12 -14.71 4.03 -11.91
CA ASN A 12 -14.98 3.11 -10.80
C ASN A 12 -14.29 3.48 -9.48
N PHE A 13 -13.14 4.16 -9.50
CA PHE A 13 -12.39 4.44 -8.27
C PHE A 13 -13.11 5.46 -7.38
N PHE A 14 -13.89 6.35 -7.99
CA PHE A 14 -14.70 7.36 -7.32
C PHE A 14 -16.20 7.05 -7.30
N GLN A 15 -16.62 5.83 -7.65
CA GLN A 15 -18.02 5.46 -7.47
C GLN A 15 -18.37 5.45 -5.98
N HIS A 16 -19.41 6.21 -5.63
CA HIS A 16 -19.93 6.34 -4.27
C HIS A 16 -20.17 4.98 -3.58
N ARG A 17 -20.44 3.91 -4.35
CA ARG A 17 -20.59 2.55 -3.83
C ARG A 17 -19.27 1.88 -3.43
N LEU A 18 -18.19 2.05 -4.21
CA LEU A 18 -16.86 1.53 -3.83
C LEU A 18 -16.30 2.32 -2.65
N ALA A 19 -16.37 3.65 -2.68
CA ALA A 19 -15.90 4.50 -1.60
C ALA A 19 -16.56 4.16 -0.25
N LYS A 20 -17.89 3.97 -0.24
CA LYS A 20 -18.62 3.55 0.97
C LYS A 20 -18.14 2.21 1.51
N ARG A 21 -17.95 1.22 0.63
CA ARG A 21 -17.48 -0.12 1.04
C ARG A 21 -16.05 -0.11 1.52
N ALA A 22 -15.15 0.61 0.84
CA ALA A 22 -13.77 0.79 1.26
C ALA A 22 -13.69 1.46 2.64
N TYR A 23 -14.47 2.52 2.86
CA TYR A 23 -14.57 3.17 4.16
C TYR A 23 -15.09 2.23 5.26
N GLN A 24 -16.15 1.48 4.98
CA GLN A 24 -16.69 0.49 5.93
C GLN A 24 -15.67 -0.59 6.27
N PHE A 25 -14.97 -1.13 5.27
CA PHE A 25 -13.89 -2.08 5.47
C PHE A 25 -12.81 -1.48 6.38
N ALA A 26 -12.27 -0.31 6.02
CA ALA A 26 -11.22 0.36 6.80
C ALA A 26 -11.67 0.71 8.24
N SER A 27 -12.94 1.04 8.43
CA SER A 27 -13.48 1.34 9.77
C SER A 27 -13.66 0.10 10.64
N GLN A 28 -13.92 -1.07 10.03
CA GLN A 28 -14.16 -2.32 10.75
C GLN A 28 -12.89 -3.14 10.97
N HIS A 29 -11.86 -2.92 10.15
CA HIS A 29 -10.60 -3.65 10.22
C HIS A 29 -9.55 -2.73 10.85
N ALA A 30 -9.28 -2.92 12.13
CA ALA A 30 -8.21 -2.19 12.80
C ALA A 30 -6.86 -2.60 12.19
N HIS A 31 -6.17 -1.62 11.60
CA HIS A 31 -4.83 -1.81 11.03
C HIS A 31 -3.79 -1.23 11.98
N THR A 32 -2.69 -1.96 12.17
CA THR A 32 -1.56 -1.56 13.00
C THR A 32 -0.49 -0.82 12.20
N GLY A 33 -0.61 -0.85 10.86
CA GLY A 33 0.40 -0.33 9.93
C GLY A 33 1.61 -1.26 9.80
N SER A 34 1.54 -2.47 10.37
CA SER A 34 2.54 -3.52 10.16
C SER A 34 2.24 -4.31 8.89
N ARG A 35 3.28 -4.84 8.23
CA ARG A 35 3.12 -5.85 7.17
C ARG A 35 2.44 -7.13 7.66
N ALA A 36 2.45 -7.39 8.97
CA ALA A 36 1.75 -8.51 9.58
C ALA A 36 0.22 -8.43 9.40
N ASP A 37 -0.33 -7.23 9.21
CA ASP A 37 -1.77 -7.05 8.94
C ASP A 37 -2.18 -7.68 7.59
N PHE A 38 -1.26 -7.71 6.62
CA PHE A 38 -1.50 -8.22 5.27
C PHE A 38 -1.01 -9.67 5.08
N TRP A 39 0.17 -10.01 5.62
CA TRP A 39 0.80 -11.32 5.40
C TRP A 39 1.37 -11.91 6.71
N PRO A 40 0.50 -12.34 7.64
CA PRO A 40 0.90 -12.84 8.95
C PRO A 40 1.66 -14.18 8.90
N GLN A 41 1.67 -14.87 7.76
CA GLN A 41 2.49 -16.07 7.58
C GLN A 41 3.99 -15.74 7.44
N LEU A 42 4.32 -14.53 6.94
CA LEU A 42 5.71 -14.10 6.69
C LEU A 42 6.19 -13.06 7.72
N PHE A 43 5.30 -12.21 8.23
CA PHE A 43 5.64 -11.11 9.13
C PHE A 43 5.01 -11.25 10.51
N SER A 44 5.70 -10.74 11.53
CA SER A 44 5.21 -10.66 12.91
C SER A 44 5.50 -9.29 13.51
N ALA A 45 4.57 -8.78 14.32
CA ALA A 45 4.82 -7.62 15.17
C ALA A 45 5.65 -7.94 16.42
N GLU A 46 5.90 -9.23 16.68
CA GLU A 46 6.70 -9.68 17.81
C GLU A 46 8.16 -9.82 17.41
N LYS A 47 9.03 -9.02 18.03
CA LYS A 47 10.47 -9.02 17.73
C LYS A 47 11.15 -10.35 18.06
N ALA A 48 10.60 -11.10 19.02
CA ALA A 48 11.13 -12.37 19.47
C ALA A 48 10.66 -13.57 18.61
N ASP A 49 9.79 -13.38 17.62
CA ASP A 49 9.36 -14.47 16.73
C ASP A 49 10.55 -14.93 15.87
N PRO A 50 11.02 -16.18 16.02
CA PRO A 50 12.21 -16.65 15.31
C PRO A 50 11.91 -17.10 13.87
N PHE A 51 10.63 -17.26 13.51
CA PHE A 51 10.20 -17.80 12.21
C PHE A 51 9.78 -16.74 11.23
N ARG A 52 9.28 -15.61 11.73
CA ARG A 52 8.73 -14.53 10.92
C ARG A 52 9.63 -13.30 10.94
N ILE A 53 9.50 -12.49 9.90
CA ILE A 53 10.25 -11.24 9.79
C ILE A 53 9.60 -10.21 10.71
N TYR A 54 10.41 -9.59 11.56
CA TYR A 54 9.93 -8.53 12.43
C TYR A 54 9.43 -7.34 11.60
N SER A 55 8.17 -6.98 11.82
CA SER A 55 7.49 -5.84 11.25
C SER A 55 6.73 -5.13 12.37
N PRO A 56 7.30 -4.08 12.98
CA PRO A 56 6.67 -3.38 14.10
C PRO A 56 5.35 -2.72 13.69
N ARG A 57 4.52 -2.40 14.70
CA ARG A 57 3.36 -1.52 14.53
C ARG A 57 3.84 -0.11 14.23
N LEU A 58 3.10 0.62 13.39
CA LEU A 58 3.50 1.96 12.97
C LEU A 58 3.73 2.89 14.16
N GLU A 59 2.82 2.88 15.13
CA GLU A 59 2.89 3.69 16.37
C GLU A 59 4.16 3.45 17.20
N THR A 60 4.80 2.29 17.08
CA THR A 60 6.02 1.94 17.84
C THR A 60 7.30 2.49 17.21
N VAL A 61 7.28 2.80 15.92
CA VAL A 61 8.46 3.27 15.16
C VAL A 61 8.28 4.67 14.59
N TRP A 62 7.06 5.16 14.50
CA TRP A 62 6.72 6.45 13.92
C TRP A 62 5.83 7.24 14.88
N PRO A 63 6.40 8.09 15.76
CA PRO A 63 5.60 8.93 16.63
C PRO A 63 4.79 9.94 15.82
N ASN A 64 3.70 10.45 16.40
CA ASN A 64 2.92 11.50 15.78
C ASN A 64 3.78 12.75 15.56
N ILE A 65 3.85 13.20 14.31
CA ILE A 65 4.61 14.40 13.92
C ILE A 65 3.63 15.56 13.80
N SER A 66 3.96 16.69 14.43
CA SER A 66 3.25 17.94 14.20
C SER A 66 3.73 18.54 12.88
N HIS A 67 2.85 18.58 11.88
CA HIS A 67 3.18 19.15 10.58
C HIS A 67 3.16 20.69 10.66
N PRO A 68 4.21 21.39 10.20
CA PRO A 68 4.30 22.86 10.30
C PRO A 68 3.37 23.58 9.31
N PHE A 69 2.85 22.87 8.31
CA PHE A 69 1.92 23.41 7.32
C PHE A 69 0.52 23.45 7.93
N SER A 70 0.07 24.64 8.32
CA SER A 70 -1.25 24.89 8.92
C SER A 70 -2.35 25.12 7.90
N ASP A 71 -2.00 25.28 6.62
CA ASP A 71 -3.00 25.42 5.58
C ASP A 71 -3.65 24.06 5.37
N ARG A 72 -4.84 23.89 5.94
CA ARG A 72 -5.73 22.72 5.74
C ARG A 72 -6.18 22.56 4.27
N ARG A 73 -5.44 23.13 3.32
CA ARG A 73 -5.66 22.97 1.89
C ARG A 73 -5.34 21.53 1.55
N ASP A 74 -6.27 20.90 0.85
CA ASP A 74 -6.06 19.56 0.36
C ASP A 74 -4.86 19.55 -0.60
N TRP A 75 -4.02 18.53 -0.49
CA TRP A 75 -2.88 18.33 -1.39
C TRP A 75 -3.36 17.97 -2.80
N PHE A 76 -4.59 17.44 -2.91
CA PHE A 76 -5.24 17.12 -4.16
C PHE A 76 -6.38 18.10 -4.47
N THR A 77 -6.13 19.03 -5.39
CA THR A 77 -7.14 20.01 -5.84
C THR A 77 -7.41 19.95 -7.34
N ASP A 78 -6.47 19.41 -8.12
CA ASP A 78 -6.55 19.38 -9.57
C ASP A 78 -6.83 17.97 -10.11
N LYS A 79 -7.99 17.82 -10.75
CA LYS A 79 -8.42 16.57 -11.39
C LYS A 79 -7.71 16.29 -12.71
N THR A 80 -6.91 17.22 -13.25
CA THR A 80 -6.11 16.97 -14.46
C THR A 80 -5.17 15.78 -14.27
N ILE A 81 -4.67 15.55 -13.06
CA ILE A 81 -3.86 14.38 -12.70
C ILE A 81 -4.60 13.07 -13.01
N ILE A 82 -5.92 12.99 -12.78
CA ILE A 82 -6.69 11.78 -13.11
C ILE A 82 -6.64 11.50 -14.61
N LYS A 83 -6.81 12.54 -15.44
CA LYS A 83 -6.69 12.41 -16.90
C LYS A 83 -5.27 12.04 -17.33
N MET A 84 -4.24 12.54 -16.64
CA MET A 84 -2.86 12.11 -16.89
C MET A 84 -2.66 10.63 -16.53
N MET A 85 -3.27 10.15 -15.44
CA MET A 85 -3.18 8.74 -15.05
C MET A 85 -3.81 7.81 -16.09
N GLU A 86 -4.86 8.23 -16.79
CA GLU A 86 -5.46 7.48 -17.90
C GLU A 86 -4.50 7.30 -19.09
N THR A 87 -3.50 8.18 -19.24
CA THR A 87 -2.46 8.05 -20.29
C THR A 87 -1.34 7.09 -19.92
N ILE A 88 -1.27 6.64 -18.66
CA ILE A 88 -0.26 5.68 -18.23
C ILE A 88 -0.59 4.34 -18.89
N PRO A 89 0.36 3.73 -19.62
CA PRO A 89 0.12 2.44 -20.26
C PRO A 89 -0.23 1.40 -19.21
N VAL A 90 -1.22 0.55 -19.51
CA VAL A 90 -1.57 -0.58 -18.66
C VAL A 90 -0.33 -1.45 -18.49
N MET A 91 0.18 -1.50 -17.26
CA MET A 91 1.31 -2.37 -16.95
C MET A 91 0.87 -3.81 -17.13
N LYS A 92 1.73 -4.60 -17.77
CA LYS A 92 1.54 -6.04 -17.87
C LYS A 92 1.53 -6.61 -16.45
N GLU A 93 0.49 -7.36 -16.13
CA GLU A 93 0.41 -8.08 -14.87
C GLU A 93 1.47 -9.19 -14.88
N GLU A 94 2.59 -8.92 -14.21
CA GLU A 94 3.67 -9.89 -14.04
C GLU A 94 3.71 -10.37 -12.59
N ASP A 95 3.89 -11.68 -12.41
CA ASP A 95 4.07 -12.26 -11.10
C ASP A 95 5.45 -11.88 -10.54
N ILE A 96 5.46 -10.92 -9.63
CA ILE A 96 6.66 -10.46 -8.94
C ILE A 96 6.99 -11.27 -7.68
N THR A 97 6.20 -12.29 -7.33
CA THR A 97 6.32 -13.02 -6.06
C THR A 97 7.72 -13.58 -5.86
N ALA A 98 8.29 -14.25 -6.87
CA ALA A 98 9.63 -14.82 -6.77
C ALA A 98 10.72 -13.75 -6.56
N ASN A 99 10.63 -12.62 -7.28
CA ASN A 99 11.57 -11.51 -7.14
C ASN A 99 11.43 -10.83 -5.78
N TYR A 100 10.21 -10.61 -5.31
CA TYR A 100 9.92 -10.08 -3.98
C TYR A 100 10.50 -10.98 -2.88
N MET A 101 10.24 -12.29 -2.94
CA MET A 101 10.76 -13.24 -1.96
C MET A 101 12.28 -13.27 -1.93
N ARG A 102 12.95 -13.20 -3.08
CA ARG A 102 14.41 -13.09 -3.16
C ARG A 102 14.91 -11.82 -2.48
N ASN A 103 14.30 -10.66 -2.76
CA ASN A 103 14.69 -9.39 -2.15
C ASN A 103 14.54 -9.41 -0.63
N ILE A 104 13.45 -9.99 -0.13
CA ILE A 104 13.22 -10.16 1.31
C ILE A 104 14.29 -11.05 1.94
N GLN A 105 14.66 -12.17 1.30
CA GLN A 105 15.75 -13.03 1.76
C GLN A 105 17.10 -12.29 1.80
N THR A 106 17.42 -11.53 0.76
CA THR A 106 18.65 -10.72 0.70
C THR A 106 18.71 -9.68 1.81
N LEU A 107 17.63 -8.93 2.05
CA LEU A 107 17.55 -7.94 3.13
C LEU A 107 17.74 -8.59 4.50
N ASN A 108 17.07 -9.72 4.75
CA ASN A 108 17.21 -10.45 6.01
C ASN A 108 18.64 -10.98 6.22
N ALA A 109 19.30 -11.47 5.17
CA ALA A 109 20.69 -11.93 5.25
C ALA A 109 21.64 -10.75 5.55
N ALA A 110 21.42 -9.59 4.92
CA ALA A 110 22.23 -8.40 5.15
C ALA A 110 22.13 -7.90 6.60
N VAL A 111 20.92 -7.87 7.18
CA VAL A 111 20.73 -7.48 8.59
C VAL A 111 21.48 -8.42 9.54
N LYS A 112 21.42 -9.74 9.30
CA LYS A 112 22.14 -10.74 10.11
C LYS A 112 23.66 -10.63 10.01
N ALA A 113 24.20 -10.10 8.92
CA ALA A 113 25.64 -9.94 8.72
C ALA A 113 26.21 -8.69 9.43
N VAL A 114 25.36 -7.76 9.84
CA VAL A 114 25.73 -6.48 10.49
C VAL A 114 25.59 -6.54 12.02
N GLN A 115 24.86 -7.54 12.54
CA GLN A 115 24.69 -7.81 13.97
C GLN A 115 25.80 -8.68 14.53
#